data_AF-A0A6C0F0D4-F1
#
_entry.id   AF-A0A6C0F0D4-F1
#
_cell.length_a   1.000
_cell.length_b   1.000
_cell.length_c   1.000
_cell.angle_alpha   90.00
_cell.angle_beta   90.00
_cell.angle_gamma   90.00
#
_symmetry.space_group_name_H-M   'P 1'
#
loop_
_entity.id
_entity.type
_entity.pdbx_description
1 polymer ?
#
loop_
_entity_poly.entity_id
_entity_poly.type
_entity_poly.pdbx_seq_one_letter_code
_entity_poly.pdbx_strand_id
1 'polypeptide(L)'
;MDGNIIIISLIAVFCGIFAGMLGSPGFTLIVPLLMITGVCPNFSVALGIFFIGVILPDLVNAIRYFFENRKIIDIKLTIIFTLIFAVFSSTSLYYSKYISDKKKMYIAAFIQIFSGLWYFLYARNL
;
A
#
# COMPACT_ATOMS: atom_id res chain seq x y z
N MET A 1 26.46 4.83 3.39
CA MET A 1 25.30 3.96 3.72
C MET A 1 24.41 4.60 4.77
N ASP A 2 24.97 5.37 5.72
CA ASP A 2 24.21 5.99 6.81
C ASP A 2 23.18 7.05 6.36
N GLY A 3 23.48 7.81 5.30
CA GLY A 3 22.54 8.79 4.75
C GLY A 3 21.22 8.19 4.24
N ASN A 4 21.27 6.99 3.67
CA ASN A 4 20.07 6.30 3.19
C ASN A 4 19.19 5.80 4.34
N ILE A 5 19.81 5.42 5.47
CA ILE A 5 19.08 4.97 6.66
C ILE A 5 18.26 6.13 7.24
N ILE A 6 18.87 7.31 7.39
CA ILE A 6 18.18 8.50 7.91
C ILE A 6 16.97 8.84 7.04
N ILE A 7 17.13 8.84 5.71
CA ILE A 7 16.03 9.14 4.78
C ILE A 7 14.92 8.11 4.89
N ILE A 8 15.23 6.80 4.91
CA ILE A 8 14.23 5.74 5.08
C ILE A 8 13.49 5.90 6.40
N SER A 9 14.20 6.19 7.49
CA SER A 9 13.58 6.40 8.81
C SER A 9 12.60 7.57 8.79
N LEU A 10 12.97 8.70 8.17
CA LEU A 10 12.08 9.86 8.04
C LEU A 10 10.84 9.54 7.20
N ILE A 11 11.02 8.83 6.07
CA ILE A 11 9.90 8.36 5.23
C ILE A 11 9.00 7.42 6.04
N ALA A 12 9.56 6.49 6.81
CA ALA A 12 8.80 5.55 7.61
C ALA A 12 7.96 6.24 8.69
N VAL A 13 8.53 7.24 9.39
CA VAL A 13 7.80 8.04 10.38
C VAL A 13 6.66 8.82 9.71
N PHE A 14 6.96 9.52 8.61
CA PHE A 14 5.96 10.30 7.89
C PHE A 14 4.82 9.41 7.38
N CYS A 15 5.14 8.33 6.67
CA CYS A 15 4.15 7.39 6.16
C CYS A 15 3.34 6.73 7.28
N GLY A 16 3.97 6.36 8.41
CA GLY A 16 3.29 5.75 9.54
C GLY A 16 2.24 6.68 10.17
N ILE A 17 2.56 7.97 10.32
CA ILE A 17 1.62 8.96 10.84
C ILE A 17 0.42 9.11 9.89
N PHE A 18 0.66 9.35 8.60
CA PHE A 18 -0.42 9.56 7.64
C PHE A 18 -1.25 8.30 7.38
N ALA A 19 -0.62 7.13 7.26
CA ALA A 19 -1.33 5.86 7.09
C ALA A 19 -2.21 5.55 8.31
N GLY A 20 -1.69 5.75 9.52
CA GLY A 20 -2.46 5.55 10.76
C GLY A 20 -3.62 6.53 10.90
N MET A 21 -3.43 7.80 10.56
CA MET A 21 -4.48 8.83 10.65
C MET A 21 -5.59 8.65 9.61
N LEU A 22 -5.23 8.28 8.39
CA LEU A 22 -6.18 8.17 7.27
C LEU A 22 -6.80 6.78 7.14
N GLY A 23 -6.26 5.76 7.83
CA GLY A 23 -6.61 4.35 7.57
C GLY A 23 -6.27 3.92 6.14
N SER A 24 -5.36 4.63 5.48
CA SER A 24 -4.99 4.37 4.09
C SER A 24 -3.89 3.31 4.01
N PRO A 25 -3.88 2.44 3.00
CA PRO A 25 -2.73 1.58 2.74
C PRO A 25 -1.49 2.47 2.54
N GLY A 26 -0.46 2.29 3.37
CA GLY A 26 0.75 3.12 3.36
C GLY A 26 1.49 3.14 2.00
N PHE A 27 1.15 2.20 1.11
CA PHE A 27 1.60 2.12 -0.29
C PHE A 27 1.53 3.46 -1.03
N THR A 28 0.41 4.19 -0.86
CA THR A 28 0.12 5.43 -1.58
C THR A 28 1.18 6.51 -1.34
N LEU A 29 1.84 6.48 -0.19
CA LEU A 29 2.85 7.47 0.19
C LEU A 29 4.27 6.91 0.14
N ILE A 30 4.48 5.69 0.66
CA ILE A 30 5.84 5.18 0.87
C ILE A 30 6.57 4.87 -0.44
N VAL A 31 5.89 4.28 -1.42
CA VAL A 31 6.54 3.88 -2.68
C VAL A 31 6.95 5.11 -3.51
N PRO A 32 6.08 6.13 -3.72
CA PRO A 32 6.51 7.36 -4.36
C PRO A 32 7.67 8.06 -3.63
N LEU A 33 7.64 8.15 -2.29
CA LEU A 33 8.69 8.80 -1.52
C LEU A 33 10.04 8.07 -1.63
N LEU A 34 10.05 6.75 -1.59
CA LEU A 34 11.25 5.94 -1.78
C LEU A 34 11.84 6.11 -3.19
N MET A 35 10.99 6.27 -4.21
CA MET A 35 11.43 6.50 -5.58
C MET A 35 11.96 7.93 -5.79
N ILE A 36 11.30 8.95 -5.23
CA ILE A 36 11.71 10.37 -5.35
C ILE A 36 13.05 10.61 -4.67
N THR A 37 13.27 10.00 -3.51
CA THR A 37 14.52 10.15 -2.75
C THR A 37 15.69 9.37 -3.34
N GLY A 38 15.47 8.53 -4.35
CA GLY A 38 16.51 7.74 -5.01
C GLY A 38 17.12 6.64 -4.13
N VAL A 39 16.53 6.37 -2.97
CA VAL A 39 16.98 5.32 -2.04
C VAL A 39 16.81 3.93 -2.66
N CYS A 40 15.72 3.74 -3.41
CA CYS A 40 15.44 2.50 -4.11
C CYS A 40 15.95 2.56 -5.56
N PRO A 41 16.71 1.55 -6.02
CA PRO A 41 17.25 1.54 -7.39
C PRO A 41 16.17 1.35 -8.46
N ASN A 42 15.00 0.79 -8.10
CA ASN A 42 13.89 0.60 -9.01
C ASN A 42 12.56 0.41 -8.24
N PHE A 43 11.46 0.43 -8.99
CA PHE A 43 10.10 0.34 -8.46
C PHE A 43 9.84 -1.01 -7.77
N SER A 44 10.38 -2.10 -8.31
CA SER A 44 10.22 -3.43 -7.72
C SER A 44 10.85 -3.54 -6.32
N VAL A 45 12.00 -2.91 -6.09
CA VAL A 45 12.65 -2.86 -4.76
C VAL A 45 11.83 -2.00 -3.80
N ALA A 46 11.33 -0.84 -4.23
CA ALA A 46 10.49 0.01 -3.40
C ALA A 46 9.20 -0.71 -2.96
N LEU A 47 8.58 -1.47 -3.87
CA LEU A 47 7.46 -2.36 -3.56
C LEU A 47 7.84 -3.41 -2.51
N GLY A 48 8.97 -4.09 -2.68
CA GLY A 48 9.44 -5.09 -1.72
C GLY A 48 9.60 -4.52 -0.30
N ILE A 49 10.17 -3.32 -0.18
CA ILE A 49 10.28 -2.62 1.11
C ILE A 49 8.91 -2.30 1.69
N PHE A 50 7.95 -1.85 0.87
CA PHE A 50 6.56 -1.65 1.33
C PHE A 50 5.92 -2.94 1.84
N PHE A 51 6.00 -4.04 1.07
CA PHE A 51 5.40 -5.32 1.44
C PHE A 51 5.96 -5.86 2.77
N ILE A 52 7.26 -5.70 3.01
CA ILE A 52 7.89 -6.18 4.25
C ILE A 52 7.68 -5.18 5.39
N GLY A 53 7.94 -3.90 5.15
CA GLY A 53 8.03 -2.89 6.21
C GLY A 53 6.69 -2.34 6.69
N VAL A 54 5.65 -2.34 5.84
CA VAL A 54 4.38 -1.67 6.14
C VAL A 54 3.23 -2.65 6.30
N ILE A 55 3.13 -3.65 5.43
CA ILE A 55 1.99 -4.59 5.48
C ILE A 55 1.97 -5.41 6.76
N LEU A 56 3.15 -5.81 7.28
CA LEU A 56 3.22 -6.58 8.52
C LEU A 56 2.63 -5.79 9.72
N PRO A 57 3.06 -4.54 10.00
CA PRO A 57 2.41 -3.69 10.99
C PRO A 57 0.93 -3.41 10.71
N ASP A 58 0.57 -3.10 9.46
CA ASP A 58 -0.80 -2.77 9.08
C ASP A 58 -1.75 -3.96 9.27
N LEU A 59 -1.28 -5.20 9.03
CA LEU A 59 -2.05 -6.41 9.26
C LEU A 59 -2.40 -6.57 10.74
N VAL A 60 -1.46 -6.28 11.65
CA VAL A 60 -1.71 -6.32 13.09
C VAL A 60 -2.80 -5.31 13.47
N ASN A 61 -2.71 -4.08 12.94
CA ASN A 61 -3.71 -3.03 13.17
C ASN A 61 -5.08 -3.41 12.59
N ALA A 62 -5.11 -4.01 11.39
CA ALA A 62 -6.34 -4.48 10.75
C ALA A 62 -7.01 -5.60 11.57
N ILE A 63 -6.24 -6.55 12.10
CA ILE A 63 -6.76 -7.61 12.99
C ILE A 63 -7.32 -7.01 14.27
N ARG A 64 -6.62 -6.05 14.89
CA ARG A 64 -7.11 -5.36 16.09
C ARG A 64 -8.43 -4.63 15.80
N TYR A 65 -8.47 -3.85 14.73
CA TYR A 65 -9.66 -3.12 14.30
C TYR A 65 -10.83 -4.07 14.02
N PHE A 66 -10.56 -5.22 13.40
CA PHE A 66 -11.57 -6.25 13.16
C PHE A 66 -12.16 -6.80 14.46
N PHE A 67 -11.31 -7.07 15.45
CA PHE A 67 -11.76 -7.55 16.75
C PHE A 67 -12.54 -6.51 17.56
N GLU A 68 -12.20 -5.25 17.43
CA GLU A 68 -12.93 -4.13 18.05
C GLU A 68 -14.29 -3.89 17.36
N ASN A 69 -14.40 -4.15 16.05
CA ASN A 69 -15.57 -3.84 15.23
C ASN A 69 -16.33 -5.06 14.68
N ARG A 70 -16.23 -6.22 15.35
CA ARG A 70 -16.84 -7.49 14.88
C ARG A 70 -18.35 -7.43 14.60
N LYS A 71 -19.08 -6.47 15.18
CA LYS A 71 -20.52 -6.30 14.94
C LYS A 71 -20.86 -5.64 13.59
N ILE A 72 -19.87 -5.02 12.94
CA ILE A 72 -20.03 -4.26 11.69
C ILE A 72 -19.45 -5.04 10.51
N ILE A 73 -18.37 -5.82 10.74
CA ILE A 73 -17.65 -6.50 9.67
C ILE A 73 -18.16 -7.93 9.49
N ASP A 74 -18.68 -8.24 8.31
CA ASP A 74 -19.07 -9.60 7.94
C ASP A 74 -17.82 -10.47 7.71
N ILE A 75 -17.62 -11.42 8.62
CA ILE A 75 -16.49 -12.35 8.61
C ILE A 75 -16.52 -13.24 7.37
N LYS A 76 -17.70 -13.70 6.94
CA LYS A 76 -17.83 -14.58 5.78
C LYS A 76 -17.43 -13.83 4.51
N LEU A 77 -17.93 -12.61 4.35
CA LEU A 77 -17.57 -11.76 3.21
C LEU A 77 -16.07 -11.46 3.19
N THR A 78 -15.49 -11.17 4.36
CA THR A 78 -14.06 -10.91 4.51
C THR A 78 -13.22 -12.11 4.08
N ILE A 79 -13.55 -13.32 4.54
CA ILE A 79 -12.84 -14.56 4.17
C ILE A 79 -12.94 -14.82 2.67
N ILE A 80 -14.14 -14.68 2.08
CA ILE A 80 -14.35 -14.87 0.64
C ILE A 80 -13.50 -13.88 -0.15
N PHE A 81 -13.52 -12.60 0.23
CA PHE A 81 -12.71 -11.57 -0.39
C PHE A 81 -11.22 -11.89 -0.29
N THR A 82 -10.72 -12.26 0.89
CA THR A 82 -9.30 -12.60 1.10
C THR A 82 -8.86 -13.78 0.24
N LEU A 83 -9.68 -14.83 0.12
CA LEU A 83 -9.34 -16.00 -0.70
C LEU A 83 -9.28 -15.65 -2.19
N ILE A 84 -10.28 -14.93 -2.70
CA ILE A 84 -10.31 -14.47 -4.09
C ILE A 84 -9.08 -13.58 -4.35
N PHE A 85 -8.86 -12.58 -3.49
CA PHE A 85 -7.74 -11.66 -3.62
C PHE A 85 -6.40 -12.40 -3.60
N ALA A 86 -6.20 -13.38 -2.70
CA ALA A 86 -4.97 -14.15 -2.60
C ALA A 86 -4.67 -14.93 -3.88
N VAL A 87 -5.68 -15.58 -4.48
CA VAL A 87 -5.52 -16.31 -5.75
C VAL A 87 -5.11 -15.35 -6.86
N PHE A 88 -5.89 -14.29 -7.10
CA PHE A 88 -5.64 -13.36 -8.19
C PHE A 88 -4.33 -12.58 -8.00
N SER A 89 -4.03 -12.12 -6.79
CA SER A 89 -2.77 -11.43 -6.49
C SER A 89 -1.56 -12.33 -6.73
N SER A 90 -1.64 -13.62 -6.35
CA SER A 90 -0.55 -14.57 -6.58
C SER A 90 -0.32 -14.83 -8.07
N THR A 91 -1.41 -15.01 -8.82
CA THR A 91 -1.36 -15.16 -10.28
C THR A 91 -0.81 -13.91 -10.96
N SER A 92 -1.28 -12.72 -10.56
CA SER A 92 -0.79 -11.44 -11.09
C SER A 92 0.70 -11.20 -10.78
N LEU A 93 1.19 -11.66 -9.62
CA LEU A 93 2.61 -11.58 -9.28
C LEU A 93 3.48 -12.39 -10.25
N TYR A 94 3.01 -13.58 -10.65
CA TYR A 94 3.68 -14.39 -11.68
C TYR A 94 3.80 -13.62 -13.01
N TYR A 95 2.71 -13.01 -13.47
CA TYR A 95 2.73 -12.21 -14.70
C TYR A 95 3.51 -10.90 -14.58
N SER A 96 3.63 -10.35 -13.37
CA SER A 96 4.34 -9.09 -13.13
C SER A 96 5.82 -9.14 -13.55
N LYS A 97 6.41 -10.34 -13.64
CA LYS A 97 7.78 -10.55 -14.11
C LYS A 97 7.99 -10.16 -15.57
N TYR A 98 6.92 -10.19 -16.38
CA TYR A 98 6.96 -9.83 -17.80
C TYR A 98 6.65 -8.34 -18.05
N ILE A 99 6.37 -7.57 -17.00
CA ILE A 99 6.03 -6.16 -17.08
C ILE A 99 7.22 -5.35 -16.57
N SER A 100 7.72 -4.41 -17.38
CA SER A 100 8.81 -3.52 -16.97
C SER A 100 8.39 -2.59 -15.83
N ASP A 101 9.34 -2.23 -14.97
CA ASP A 101 9.10 -1.33 -13.84
C ASP A 101 8.51 0.01 -14.27
N LYS A 102 8.97 0.57 -15.40
CA LYS A 102 8.39 1.78 -15.98
C LYS A 102 6.89 1.63 -16.28
N LYS A 103 6.46 0.50 -16.85
CA LYS A 103 5.04 0.22 -17.11
C LYS A 103 4.26 0.06 -15.80
N LYS A 104 4.81 -0.67 -14.82
CA LYS A 104 4.18 -0.82 -13.50
C LYS A 104 3.96 0.53 -12.81
N MET A 105 4.93 1.43 -12.89
CA MET A 105 4.83 2.79 -12.35
C MET A 105 3.70 3.59 -12.99
N TYR A 106 3.58 3.59 -14.33
CA TYR A 106 2.48 4.29 -15.00
C TYR A 106 1.11 3.73 -14.63
N ILE A 107 0.98 2.39 -14.56
CA ILE A 107 -0.27 1.76 -14.15
C ILE A 107 -0.61 2.15 -12.70
N ALA A 108 0.35 2.09 -11.78
CA ALA A 108 0.14 2.48 -10.39
C ALA A 108 -0.25 3.96 -10.25
N ALA A 109 0.44 4.85 -10.96
CA ALA A 109 0.13 6.29 -10.97
C ALA A 109 -1.29 6.56 -11.50
N PHE A 110 -1.67 5.89 -12.59
CA PHE A 110 -3.02 6.02 -13.14
C PHE A 110 -4.08 5.58 -12.12
N ILE A 111 -3.91 4.41 -11.50
CA ILE A 111 -4.83 3.92 -10.47
C ILE A 111 -4.94 4.91 -9.30
N GLN A 112 -3.81 5.46 -8.83
CA GLN A 112 -3.78 6.42 -7.71
C GLN A 112 -4.47 7.75 -8.04
N ILE A 113 -4.32 8.26 -9.27
CA ILE A 113 -5.01 9.48 -9.68
C ILE A 113 -6.51 9.28 -9.68
N PHE A 114 -6.99 8.17 -10.26
CA PHE A 114 -8.42 7.88 -10.33
C PHE A 114 -9.02 7.62 -8.96
N SER A 115 -8.35 6.85 -8.09
CA SER A 115 -8.83 6.62 -6.73
C SER A 115 -8.84 7.91 -5.91
N GLY A 116 -7.80 8.75 -6.03
CA GLY A 116 -7.74 10.07 -5.40
C GLY A 116 -8.86 11.00 -5.86
N LEU A 117 -9.11 11.08 -7.17
CA LEU A 117 -10.23 11.86 -7.72
C LEU A 117 -11.57 11.36 -7.17
N TRP A 118 -11.76 10.05 -7.14
CA TRP A 118 -12.99 9.44 -6.64
C TRP A 118 -13.22 9.78 -5.17
N TYR A 119 -12.20 9.64 -4.31
CA TYR A 119 -12.31 10.03 -2.89
C TYR A 119 -12.69 11.51 -2.73
N PHE A 120 -12.06 12.40 -3.50
CA PHE A 120 -12.36 13.83 -3.47
C PHE A 120 -13.80 14.14 -3.86
N LEU A 121 -14.27 13.54 -4.95
CA LEU A 121 -15.65 13.73 -5.43
C LEU A 121 -16.68 13.13 -4.48
N TYR A 122 -16.39 11.96 -3.91
CA TYR A 122 -17.28 11.31 -2.95
C TYR A 122 -17.37 12.12 -1.64
N ALA A 123 -16.24 12.57 -1.10
CA ALA A 123 -16.21 13.38 0.11
C ALA A 123 -16.95 14.72 -0.03
N ARG A 124 -17.01 15.29 -1.23
CA ARG A 124 -17.80 16.50 -1.51
C ARG A 124 -19.32 16.28 -1.36
N ASN A 125 -19.80 15.06 -1.54
CA ASN A 125 -21.22 14.72 -1.53
C ASN A 125 -21.70 14.14 -0.17
N LEU A 126 -20.80 14.00 0.81
CA LEU A 126 -21.12 13.66 2.20
C LEU A 126 -21.43 14.93 3.00
#